data_AF-A0A0S1XE34-F1
#
_entry.id   AF-A0A0S1XE34-F1
#
_cell.length_a   1.000
_cell.length_b   1.000
_cell.length_c   1.000
_cell.angle_alpha   90.00
_cell.angle_beta   90.00
_cell.angle_gamma   90.00
#
_symmetry.space_group_name_H-M   'P 1'
#
loop_
_entity.id
_entity.type
_entity.pdbx_description
1 polymer ?
#
loop_
_entity_poly.entity_id
_entity_poly.type
_entity_poly.pdbx_seq_one_letter_code
_entity_poly.pdbx_strand_id
1 'polypeptide(L)'
;MIRRCLEYFVCFDYRIPTKQLCISELEDHELQKLVYRRRLEEVTDPYARKSIIEFVKLELVRRGRLGDVGLLDAVRDESPSDDIKIYFNSGTLLVAVKTFFTADCLLEK
;
A
#
# COMPACT_ATOMS: atom_id res chain seq x y z
N MET A 1 -12.57 -17.33 20.59
CA MET A 1 -12.40 -17.78 19.19
C MET A 1 -12.14 -16.53 18.38
N ILE A 2 -10.87 -16.20 18.09
CA ILE A 2 -10.50 -14.96 17.40
C ILE A 2 -10.89 -15.16 15.92
N ARG A 3 -11.94 -14.47 15.47
CA ARG A 3 -12.29 -14.42 14.04
C ARG A 3 -11.09 -13.78 13.32
N ARG A 4 -10.49 -14.49 12.37
CA ARG A 4 -9.43 -13.96 11.51
C ARG A 4 -10.09 -12.93 10.59
N CYS A 5 -10.11 -11.65 10.96
CA CYS A 5 -10.42 -10.60 9.98
C CYS A 5 -9.35 -10.74 8.87
N LEU A 6 -9.79 -10.90 7.62
CA LEU A 6 -8.89 -11.06 6.48
C LEU A 6 -8.15 -9.73 6.26
N GLU A 7 -6.82 -9.79 6.30
CA GLU A 7 -5.96 -8.62 6.09
C GLU A 7 -5.68 -8.46 4.60
N TYR A 8 -6.02 -7.28 4.06
CA TYR A 8 -5.78 -6.92 2.67
C TYR A 8 -4.90 -5.68 2.57
N PHE A 9 -4.20 -5.56 1.45
CA PHE A 9 -3.35 -4.42 1.15
C PHE A 9 -3.82 -3.74 -0.13
N VAL A 10 -4.15 -2.45 -0.02
CA VAL A 10 -4.28 -1.59 -1.20
C VAL A 10 -2.88 -1.21 -1.64
N CYS A 11 -2.50 -1.69 -2.82
CA CYS A 11 -1.15 -1.58 -3.37
C CYS A 11 -1.10 -0.55 -4.49
N PHE A 12 -0.25 0.45 -4.32
CA PHE A 12 0.10 1.45 -5.32
C PHE A 12 1.43 1.07 -5.97
N ASP A 13 1.35 0.48 -7.16
CA ASP A 13 2.48 -0.02 -7.94
C ASP A 13 2.86 1.01 -9.01
N TYR A 14 3.91 1.78 -8.73
CA TYR A 14 4.46 2.77 -9.65
C TYR A 14 5.67 2.22 -10.41
N ARG A 15 5.52 2.06 -11.72
CA ARG A 15 6.59 1.62 -12.63
C ARG A 15 7.39 2.81 -13.12
N ILE A 16 8.65 2.89 -12.71
CA ILE A 16 9.55 4.02 -13.01
C ILE A 16 9.75 4.21 -14.53
N PRO A 17 10.04 3.15 -15.33
CA PRO A 17 10.35 3.34 -16.76
C PRO A 17 9.15 3.87 -17.56
N THR A 18 7.95 3.39 -17.25
CA THR A 18 6.74 3.72 -18.00
C THR A 18 5.92 4.85 -17.38
N LYS A 19 6.31 5.33 -16.20
CA LYS A 19 5.54 6.28 -15.38
C LYS A 19 4.09 5.83 -15.17
N GLN A 20 3.88 4.51 -15.10
CA GLN A 20 2.56 3.93 -14.91
C GLN A 20 2.31 3.74 -13.43
N LEU A 21 1.12 4.13 -12.97
CA LEU A 21 0.65 3.85 -11.62
C LEU A 21 -0.53 2.88 -11.72
N CYS A 22 -0.38 1.71 -11.12
CA CYS A 22 -1.43 0.71 -10.99
C CYS A 22 -1.87 0.61 -9.53
N ILE A 23 -3.17 0.39 -9.32
CA ILE A 23 -3.76 0.18 -8.02
C ILE A 23 -4.35 -1.23 -8.01
N SER A 24 -4.03 -2.02 -7.00
CA SER A 24 -4.55 -3.38 -6.83
C SER A 24 -4.76 -3.71 -5.37
N GLU A 25 -5.72 -4.57 -5.09
CA GLU A 25 -5.92 -5.15 -3.76
C GLU A 25 -5.28 -6.54 -3.71
N LEU A 26 -4.50 -6.82 -2.67
CA LEU A 26 -3.79 -8.08 -2.49
C LEU A 26 -3.95 -8.58 -1.07
N GLU A 27 -4.11 -9.89 -0.89
CA GLU A 27 -3.90 -10.51 0.42
C GLU A 27 -2.41 -10.47 0.80
N ASP A 28 -2.09 -10.59 2.10
CA ASP A 28 -0.69 -10.60 2.56
C ASP A 28 0.15 -11.65 1.80
N HIS A 29 -0.39 -12.85 1.63
CA HIS A 29 0.30 -13.94 0.95
C HIS A 29 0.55 -13.66 -0.55
N GLU A 30 -0.31 -12.86 -1.20
CA GLU A 30 -0.14 -12.44 -2.59
C GLU A 30 0.89 -11.31 -2.70
N LEU A 31 0.86 -10.37 -1.76
CA LEU A 31 1.87 -9.32 -1.61
C LEU A 31 3.26 -9.94 -1.44
N GLN A 32 3.42 -10.93 -0.55
CA GLN A 32 4.71 -11.61 -0.36
C GLN A 32 5.19 -12.31 -1.63
N LYS A 33 4.29 -12.99 -2.36
CA LYS A 33 4.63 -13.59 -3.66
C LYS A 33 5.08 -12.53 -4.67
N LEU A 34 4.42 -11.36 -4.70
CA LEU A 34 4.77 -10.26 -5.59
C LEU A 34 6.16 -9.70 -5.29
N VAL A 35 6.41 -9.39 -4.01
CA VAL A 35 7.70 -8.88 -3.50
C VAL A 35 8.82 -9.84 -3.86
N TYR A 36 8.64 -11.13 -3.60
CA TYR A 36 9.64 -12.15 -3.91
C TYR A 36 9.89 -12.28 -5.42
N ARG A 37 8.83 -12.40 -6.24
CA ARG A 37 8.95 -12.56 -7.70
C ARG A 37 9.66 -11.39 -8.37
N ARG A 38 9.40 -10.18 -7.88
CA ARG A 38 9.97 -8.93 -8.44
C ARG A 38 11.26 -8.50 -7.75
N ARG A 39 11.74 -9.25 -6.75
CA ARG A 39 12.92 -8.92 -5.94
C ARG A 39 12.86 -7.50 -5.40
N LEU A 40 11.73 -7.14 -4.80
CA LEU A 40 11.57 -5.83 -4.18
C LEU A 40 12.23 -5.84 -2.80
N GLU A 41 12.95 -4.78 -2.48
CA GLU A 41 13.58 -4.56 -1.19
C GLU A 41 12.69 -3.65 -0.34
N GLU A 42 12.58 -3.94 0.95
CA GLU A 42 11.79 -3.12 1.86
C GLU A 42 12.53 -1.83 2.21
N VAL A 43 11.83 -0.69 2.15
CA VAL A 43 12.35 0.60 2.57
C VAL A 43 12.08 0.78 4.06
N THR A 44 13.14 0.70 4.86
CA THR A 44 13.08 0.90 6.31
C THR A 44 13.44 2.32 6.74
N ASP A 45 14.16 3.08 5.91
CA ASP A 45 14.56 4.46 6.20
C ASP A 45 13.34 5.40 6.30
N PRO A 46 13.09 6.06 7.45
CA PRO A 46 11.90 6.88 7.66
C PRO A 46 11.77 8.06 6.68
N TYR A 47 12.89 8.67 6.28
CA TYR A 47 12.88 9.82 5.39
C TYR A 47 12.55 9.42 3.95
N ALA A 48 13.16 8.33 3.47
CA ALA A 48 12.86 7.74 2.17
C ALA A 48 11.40 7.28 2.10
N ARG A 49 10.90 6.61 3.16
CA ARG A 49 9.49 6.20 3.26
C ARG A 49 8.55 7.39 3.09
N LYS A 50 8.77 8.48 3.83
CA LYS A 50 7.97 9.70 3.74
C LYS A 50 8.01 10.29 2.32
N SER A 51 9.19 10.38 1.73
CA SER A 51 9.38 10.94 0.39
C SER A 51 8.67 10.10 -0.70
N ILE A 52 8.69 8.78 -0.58
CA ILE A 52 8.01 7.87 -1.51
C ILE A 52 6.49 8.00 -1.38
N ILE A 53 5.95 8.08 -0.16
CA ILE A 53 4.52 8.28 0.06
C ILE A 53 4.06 9.59 -0.58
N GLU A 54 4.76 10.70 -0.33
CA GLU A 54 4.42 12.01 -0.92
C GLU A 54 4.54 11.98 -2.46
N PHE A 55 5.54 11.29 -3.00
CA PHE A 55 5.65 11.10 -4.44
C PHE A 55 4.44 10.35 -5.04
N VAL A 56 4.03 9.23 -4.42
CA VAL A 56 2.87 8.46 -4.88
C VAL A 56 1.59 9.29 -4.76
N LYS A 57 1.42 10.07 -3.68
CA LYS A 57 0.29 11.00 -3.54
C LYS A 57 0.23 12.01 -4.68
N LEU A 58 1.36 12.64 -5.00
CA LEU A 58 1.42 13.59 -6.12
C LEU A 58 1.06 12.92 -7.46
N GLU A 59 1.51 11.69 -7.69
CA GLU A 59 1.16 10.94 -8.89
C GLU A 59 -0.33 10.55 -8.93
N LEU A 60 -0.96 10.26 -7.79
CA LEU A 60 -2.41 10.04 -7.69
C LEU A 60 -3.19 11.32 -7.99
N VAL A 61 -2.81 12.45 -7.38
CA VAL A 61 -3.41 13.77 -7.66
C VAL A 61 -3.30 14.11 -9.14
N ARG A 62 -2.12 13.93 -9.75
CA ARG A 62 -1.89 14.18 -11.18
C ARG A 62 -2.81 13.36 -12.09
N ARG A 63 -3.31 12.22 -11.62
CA ARG A 63 -4.25 11.33 -12.33
C ARG A 63 -5.71 11.51 -11.92
N GLY A 64 -6.02 12.50 -11.08
CA GLY A 64 -7.39 12.75 -10.58
C GLY A 64 -7.90 11.72 -9.58
N ARG A 65 -7.00 10.92 -8.99
CA ARG A 65 -7.32 9.82 -8.05
C ARG A 65 -7.39 10.33 -6.60
N LEU A 66 -8.22 11.35 -6.34
CA LEU A 66 -8.26 12.02 -5.03
C LEU A 66 -8.76 11.11 -3.88
N GLY A 67 -9.63 10.14 -4.17
CA GLY A 67 -10.10 9.17 -3.17
C GLY A 67 -8.97 8.27 -2.63
N ASP A 68 -8.06 7.85 -3.51
CA ASP A 68 -6.90 7.03 -3.16
C ASP A 68 -5.86 7.82 -2.33
N VAL A 69 -5.77 9.14 -2.55
CA VAL A 69 -4.97 10.04 -1.69
C VAL A 69 -5.54 10.09 -0.29
N GLY A 70 -6.87 10.22 -0.17
CA GLY A 70 -7.57 10.20 1.12
C GLY A 70 -7.34 8.91 1.91
N LEU A 71 -7.25 7.75 1.24
CA LEU A 71 -6.89 6.48 1.89
C LEU A 71 -5.46 6.53 2.48
N LEU A 72 -4.49 7.04 1.71
CA LEU A 72 -3.10 7.18 2.18
C LEU A 72 -2.97 8.18 3.34
N ASP A 73 -3.78 9.25 3.35
CA ASP A 73 -3.84 10.21 4.46
C ASP A 73 -4.46 9.58 5.72
N ALA A 74 -5.61 8.92 5.58
CA ALA A 74 -6.32 8.29 6.70
C ALA A 74 -5.43 7.28 7.45
N VAL A 75 -4.75 6.38 6.73
CA VAL A 75 -3.91 5.36 7.36
C VAL A 75 -2.63 5.96 7.98
N ARG A 76 -2.13 7.08 7.43
CA ARG A 76 -0.96 7.76 8.01
C ARG A 76 -1.30 8.50 9.30
N ASP A 77 -2.49 9.08 9.39
CA ASP A 77 -2.89 9.91 10.52
C ASP A 77 -3.48 9.07 11.68
N GLU A 78 -4.05 7.89 11.39
CA GLU A 78 -4.72 7.04 12.39
C GLU A 78 -3.83 5.94 13.01
N SER A 79 -2.75 5.52 12.34
CA SER A 79 -2.01 4.31 12.71
C SER A 79 -0.48 4.49 12.79
N PRO A 80 0.21 3.68 13.62
CA PRO A 80 1.68 3.63 13.59
C PRO A 80 2.18 3.22 12.20
N SER A 81 3.41 3.63 11.87
CA SER A 81 4.07 3.49 10.57
C SER A 81 4.13 2.07 9.95
N ASP A 82 3.68 1.05 10.68
CA ASP A 82 3.71 -0.37 10.33
C ASP A 82 2.57 -0.79 9.39
N ASP A 83 1.51 0.02 9.29
CA ASP A 83 0.37 -0.26 8.40
C ASP A 83 0.65 0.14 6.94
N ILE A 84 1.78 0.79 6.66
CA ILE A 84 2.23 1.08 5.29
C ILE A 84 3.55 0.36 5.05
N LYS A 85 3.55 -0.66 4.19
CA LYS A 85 4.77 -1.32 3.73
C LYS A 85 5.23 -0.71 2.42
N ILE A 86 6.50 -0.37 2.31
CA ILE A 86 7.07 0.26 1.11
C ILE A 86 8.19 -0.62 0.60
N TYR A 87 8.10 -0.96 -0.67
CA TYR A 87 9.10 -1.77 -1.35
C TYR A 87 9.59 -1.08 -2.62
N PHE A 88 10.83 -1.33 -3.01
CA PHE A 88 11.40 -0.75 -4.21
C PHE A 88 12.37 -1.70 -4.91
N ASN A 89 12.60 -1.44 -6.20
CA ASN A 89 13.79 -1.88 -6.92
C ASN A 89 14.12 -0.81 -7.99
N SER A 90 15.05 -1.11 -8.89
CA SER A 90 15.47 -0.18 -9.95
C SER A 90 14.36 0.23 -10.93
N GLY A 91 13.24 -0.51 -11.01
CA GLY A 91 12.17 -0.26 -11.96
C GLY A 91 10.79 -0.01 -11.35
N THR A 92 10.62 -0.22 -10.04
CA THR A 92 9.30 -0.23 -9.38
C THR A 92 9.38 0.38 -8.00
N LEU A 93 8.37 1.17 -7.64
CA LEU A 93 8.04 1.58 -6.29
C LEU A 93 6.67 0.98 -5.95
N LEU A 94 6.58 0.26 -4.84
CA LEU A 94 5.34 -0.36 -4.38
C LEU A 94 5.03 0.17 -2.98
N VAL A 95 3.89 0.85 -2.83
CA VAL A 95 3.37 1.26 -1.53
C VAL A 95 2.14 0.39 -1.23
N ALA A 96 2.23 -0.46 -0.22
CA ALA A 96 1.16 -1.35 0.20
C ALA A 96 0.57 -0.84 1.52
N VAL A 97 -0.67 -0.39 1.48
CA VAL A 97 -1.40 0.15 2.63
C VAL A 97 -2.28 -0.94 3.19
N LYS A 98 -2.07 -1.32 4.44
CA LYS A 98 -2.88 -2.31 5.16
C LYS A 98 -4.29 -1.75 5.34
N THR A 99 -5.27 -2.55 5.00
CA THR A 99 -6.70 -2.25 5.11
C THR A 99 -7.41 -3.47 5.70
N PHE A 100 -8.47 -3.23 6.47
CA PHE A 100 -9.28 -4.28 7.07
C PHE A 100 -10.63 -4.35 6.37
N PHE A 101 -11.04 -5.54 5.95
CA PHE A 101 -12.43 -5.74 5.49
C PHE A 101 -13.31 -5.99 6.71
N THR A 102 -14.06 -4.97 7.12
CA THR A 102 -14.92 -4.99 8.32
C THR A 102 -16.21 -5.78 8.14
N ALA A 103 -16.54 -6.26 6.93
CA ALA A 103 -17.79 -7.01 6.70
C ALA A 103 -17.87 -8.31 7.53
N ASP A 104 -16.74 -9.00 7.74
CA ASP A 104 -16.69 -10.19 8.61
C ASP A 104 -16.60 -9.87 10.10
N CYS A 105 -16.21 -8.64 10.43
CA CYS A 105 -16.12 -8.15 11.80
C CYS A 105 -17.47 -7.52 12.28
N LEU A 106 -18.44 -7.31 11.37
CA LEU A 106 -19.78 -6.74 11.64
C LEU A 106 -20.95 -7.76 11.67
N LEU A 107 -20.70 -9.04 11.44
CA LEU A 107 -21.73 -10.09 11.63
C LEU A 107 -21.84 -10.46 13.12
N GLU A 108 -22.43 -9.54 13.89
CA GLU A 108 -23.13 -9.82 15.14
C GLU A 108 -24.61 -9.46 14.98
N LYS A 109 -25.44 -10.48 14.78
CA LYS A 109 -26.73 -10.64 15.47
C LYS A 109 -26.96 -12.12 15.74
#